data_AF-A0A8H4ESN5-F1
#
_entry.id   AF-A0A8H4ESN5-F1
#
_cell.length_a   1.000
_cell.length_b   1.000
_cell.length_c   1.000
_cell.angle_alpha   90.00
_cell.angle_beta   90.00
_cell.angle_gamma   90.00
#
_symmetry.space_group_name_H-M   'P 1'
#
loop_
_entity.id
_entity.type
_entity.pdbx_description
1 polymer ?
#
loop_
_entity_poly.entity_id
_entity_poly.type
_entity_poly.pdbx_seq_one_letter_code
_entity_poly.pdbx_strand_id
1 'polypeptide(L)'
;MSLSKDPPVKSWSSEFHLAVAAIQAYNPAELPIEQDQKQFNEINKFEVPSNIIIEQVILDERYRQESKNHLEKVLKQYEDVLDEKWKEPNDRLHGEWVYTKEEDNEMDKVILYIHGGGYYLGSPKRFRETTSKHAEYAKARVFAIGYRLAPQNQFPASLCDSVAAYLYLLNPGLEAGFKPINPKKIVFVGESAGAGLALATLLFLRDAGLPLPGGAAVLSPWVDLTHSMPSFLNAELDKVDILPKTFGFREIGPSSPVADEYIANAKALSDKIAQKKPTIVGHPSFTEVPRFQLYCANEALAIPYVSPMLAESLGDLPPILCQLGELERLRDEGILFSYKAAYPNEYQLPSYATKNFEKSPFKNPTKVILEVYDDMTHGWRMFTFIKPSQVALERCGDFIKRVTSIKDNDTSMIDLLKEDAVSPSISISPSFIGMRVSVDGEIRELNKTDQDCLKWDKIGIVPKK
;
A
#
# COMPACT_ATOMS: atom_id res chain seq x y z
N MET A 1 14.83 27.38 6.89
CA MET A 1 15.22 26.59 8.08
C MET A 1 16.69 26.23 7.99
N SER A 2 17.46 26.36 9.07
CA SER A 2 18.81 25.79 9.16
C SER A 2 18.67 24.28 9.35
N LEU A 3 18.89 23.49 8.31
CA LEU A 3 19.01 22.04 8.46
C LEU A 3 20.21 21.76 9.37
N SER A 4 20.02 21.00 10.46
CA SER A 4 21.13 20.53 11.29
C SER A 4 22.16 19.84 10.40
N LYS A 5 23.45 20.18 10.56
CA LYS A 5 24.52 19.55 9.79
C LYS A 5 24.76 18.10 10.17
N ASP A 6 24.48 17.74 11.43
CA ASP A 6 24.70 16.39 11.93
C ASP A 6 23.42 15.55 11.80
N PRO A 7 23.53 14.31 11.28
CA PRO A 7 22.41 13.38 11.20
C PRO A 7 21.87 13.02 12.60
N PRO A 8 20.53 12.95 12.79
CA PRO A 8 19.93 12.50 14.04
C PRO A 8 20.12 11.00 14.28
N VAL A 9 20.42 10.25 13.21
CA VAL A 9 20.64 8.80 13.24
C VAL A 9 22.06 8.52 12.79
N LYS A 10 22.84 7.82 13.63
CA LYS A 10 24.28 7.65 13.44
C LYS A 10 24.64 6.87 12.17
N SER A 11 23.79 5.95 11.74
CA SER A 11 24.00 5.12 10.55
C SER A 11 23.71 5.84 9.24
N TRP A 12 23.07 7.01 9.27
CA TRP A 12 22.70 7.73 8.05
C TRP A 12 23.90 8.43 7.43
N SER A 13 24.06 8.26 6.13
CA SER A 13 24.97 9.13 5.37
C SER A 13 24.46 10.57 5.39
N SER A 14 25.36 11.55 5.25
CA SER A 14 24.96 12.95 5.15
C SER A 14 24.01 13.20 3.97
N GLU A 15 24.18 12.47 2.87
CA GLU A 15 23.30 12.54 1.70
C GLU A 15 21.88 12.05 2.02
N PHE A 16 21.75 10.89 2.68
CA PHE A 16 20.44 10.36 3.07
C PHE A 16 19.74 11.28 4.08
N HIS A 17 20.47 11.76 5.08
CA HIS A 17 19.97 12.74 6.05
C HIS A 17 19.45 14.01 5.36
N LEU A 18 20.23 14.60 4.45
CA LEU A 18 19.82 15.80 3.72
C LEU A 18 18.58 15.55 2.84
N ALA A 19 18.47 14.39 2.22
CA ALA A 19 17.31 14.02 1.43
C ALA A 19 16.04 13.90 2.30
N VAL A 20 16.11 13.20 3.44
CA VAL A 20 15.01 13.09 4.40
C VAL A 20 14.62 14.46 4.93
N ALA A 21 15.60 15.26 5.35
CA ALA A 21 15.34 16.58 5.93
C ALA A 21 14.76 17.57 4.91
N ALA A 22 15.12 17.46 3.63
CA ALA A 22 14.52 18.24 2.56
C ALA A 22 13.04 17.88 2.34
N ILE A 23 12.69 16.59 2.43
CA ILE A 23 11.29 16.13 2.33
C ILE A 23 10.48 16.59 3.55
N GLN A 24 11.03 16.47 4.77
CA GLN A 24 10.37 16.95 5.98
C GLN A 24 10.15 18.47 5.97
N ALA A 25 11.05 19.23 5.33
CA ALA A 25 10.92 20.68 5.18
C ALA A 25 9.91 21.08 4.09
N TYR A 26 9.47 20.15 3.24
CA TYR A 26 8.44 20.41 2.25
C TYR A 26 7.08 20.57 2.93
N ASN A 27 6.44 21.73 2.76
CA ASN A 27 5.12 22.00 3.28
C ASN A 27 4.05 21.86 2.18
N PRO A 28 3.38 20.71 2.06
CA PRO A 28 2.37 20.50 1.04
C PRO A 28 1.19 21.49 1.11
N ALA A 29 0.90 22.09 2.26
CA ALA A 29 -0.26 22.97 2.44
C ALA A 29 -0.11 24.37 1.80
N GLU A 30 1.05 24.72 1.24
CA GLU A 30 1.29 26.03 0.63
C GLU A 30 0.84 26.14 -0.83
N LEU A 31 0.57 25.00 -1.49
CA LEU A 31 0.19 24.94 -2.90
C LEU A 31 -1.22 24.37 -3.06
N PRO A 32 -1.99 24.82 -4.07
CA PRO A 32 -3.18 24.12 -4.53
C PRO A 32 -2.88 22.63 -4.81
N ILE A 33 -3.80 21.74 -4.45
CA ILE A 33 -3.58 20.30 -4.48
C ILE A 33 -3.16 19.77 -5.86
N GLU A 34 -3.76 20.29 -6.93
CA GLU A 34 -3.44 19.89 -8.30
C GLU A 34 -2.06 20.39 -8.75
N GLN A 35 -1.58 21.51 -8.18
CA GLN A 35 -0.23 21.99 -8.45
C GLN A 35 0.80 21.13 -7.73
N ASP A 36 0.54 20.72 -6.49
CA ASP A 36 1.42 19.79 -5.80
C ASP A 36 1.47 18.42 -6.48
N GLN A 37 0.32 17.87 -6.89
CA GLN A 37 0.27 16.65 -7.70
C GLN A 37 1.16 16.74 -8.95
N LYS A 38 1.13 17.88 -9.64
CA LYS A 38 1.98 18.13 -10.81
C LYS A 38 3.45 18.24 -10.43
N GLN A 39 3.79 18.98 -9.39
CA GLN A 39 5.18 19.17 -8.95
C GLN A 39 5.80 17.86 -8.48
N PHE A 40 5.09 17.09 -7.65
CA PHE A 40 5.55 15.79 -7.17
C PHE A 40 5.92 14.83 -8.30
N ASN A 41 5.18 14.87 -9.40
CA ASN A 41 5.44 14.05 -10.59
C ASN A 41 6.65 14.49 -11.43
N GLU A 42 7.17 15.70 -11.21
CA GLU A 42 8.33 16.24 -11.93
C GLU A 42 9.61 16.29 -11.09
N ILE A 43 9.54 15.97 -9.78
CA ILE A 43 10.71 15.87 -8.90
C ILE A 43 11.63 14.73 -9.35
N ASN A 44 12.94 14.99 -9.33
CA ASN A 44 14.00 14.01 -9.61
C ASN A 44 13.76 13.23 -10.91
N LYS A 45 13.82 13.93 -12.05
CA LYS A 45 13.70 13.30 -13.37
C LYS A 45 14.69 12.15 -13.52
N PHE A 46 14.19 10.93 -13.41
CA PHE A 46 14.95 9.71 -13.57
C PHE A 46 15.35 9.53 -15.04
N GLU A 47 16.66 9.45 -15.29
CA GLU A 47 17.18 9.06 -16.59
C GLU A 47 17.02 7.55 -16.74
N VAL A 48 16.09 7.14 -17.62
CA VAL A 48 15.79 5.73 -17.86
C VAL A 48 17.03 5.05 -18.46
N PRO A 49 17.58 4.02 -17.80
CA PRO A 49 18.74 3.29 -18.31
C PRO A 49 18.46 2.70 -19.69
N SER A 50 19.49 2.62 -20.54
CA SER A 50 19.33 2.17 -21.93
C SER A 50 18.88 0.71 -22.07
N ASN A 51 19.03 -0.10 -21.02
CA ASN A 51 18.54 -1.48 -20.93
C ASN A 51 17.08 -1.58 -20.48
N ILE A 52 16.45 -0.50 -20.03
CA ILE A 52 15.05 -0.47 -19.60
C ILE A 52 14.16 0.01 -20.75
N ILE A 53 13.08 -0.71 -20.99
CA ILE A 53 11.99 -0.34 -21.89
C ILE A 53 10.82 0.17 -21.03
N ILE A 54 10.22 1.28 -21.47
CA ILE A 54 9.00 1.82 -20.88
C ILE A 54 7.97 2.04 -21.98
N GLU A 55 6.81 1.39 -21.85
CA GLU A 55 5.71 1.53 -22.79
C GLU A 55 4.45 2.02 -22.07
N GLN A 56 3.93 3.16 -22.51
CA GLN A 56 2.70 3.70 -21.96
C GLN A 56 1.49 3.04 -22.64
N VAL A 57 0.51 2.64 -21.83
CA VAL A 57 -0.71 2.01 -22.31
C VAL A 57 -1.91 2.74 -21.74
N ILE A 58 -2.96 2.82 -22.55
CA ILE A 58 -4.28 3.28 -22.11
C ILE A 58 -5.18 2.07 -22.12
N LEU A 59 -5.75 1.75 -20.97
CA LEU A 59 -6.64 0.60 -20.82
C LEU A 59 -7.99 0.93 -21.44
N ASP A 60 -8.57 -0.07 -22.12
CA ASP A 60 -9.93 0.01 -22.62
C ASP A 60 -10.91 0.18 -21.44
N GLU A 61 -11.90 1.07 -21.60
CA GLU A 61 -12.85 1.40 -20.53
C GLU A 61 -13.67 0.18 -20.08
N ARG A 62 -13.76 -0.89 -20.90
CA ARG A 62 -14.40 -2.15 -20.54
C ARG A 62 -13.89 -2.71 -19.21
N TYR A 63 -12.60 -2.56 -18.88
CA TYR A 63 -12.05 -3.11 -17.63
C TYR A 63 -12.50 -2.31 -16.41
N ARG A 64 -12.59 -0.97 -16.55
CA ARG A 64 -13.20 -0.11 -15.51
C ARG A 64 -14.68 -0.43 -15.34
N GLN A 65 -15.40 -0.65 -16.43
CA GLN A 65 -16.82 -1.01 -16.38
C GLN A 65 -17.04 -2.39 -15.72
N GLU A 66 -16.22 -3.38 -16.05
CA GLU A 66 -16.26 -4.71 -15.42
C GLU A 66 -15.95 -4.62 -13.92
N SER A 67 -14.87 -3.92 -13.56
CA SER A 67 -14.49 -3.65 -12.17
C SER A 67 -15.63 -2.96 -11.40
N LYS A 68 -16.21 -1.88 -11.95
CA LYS A 68 -17.36 -1.17 -11.38
C LYS A 68 -18.52 -2.11 -11.10
N ASN A 69 -18.86 -3.02 -12.01
CA ASN A 69 -19.96 -3.97 -11.83
C ASN A 69 -19.72 -4.93 -10.65
N HIS A 70 -18.48 -5.31 -10.37
CA HIS A 70 -18.13 -6.09 -9.18
C HIS A 70 -18.20 -5.22 -7.92
N LEU A 71 -17.62 -4.02 -7.96
CA LEU A 71 -17.58 -3.10 -6.82
C LEU A 71 -18.98 -2.69 -6.35
N GLU A 72 -19.90 -2.36 -7.26
CA GLU A 72 -21.26 -1.96 -6.91
C GLU A 72 -22.03 -3.03 -6.14
N LYS A 73 -21.72 -4.31 -6.37
CA LYS A 73 -22.32 -5.42 -5.61
C LYS A 73 -21.77 -5.49 -4.19
N VAL A 74 -20.45 -5.47 -4.04
CA VAL A 74 -19.76 -5.64 -2.74
C VAL A 74 -19.94 -4.40 -1.86
N LEU A 75 -19.85 -3.20 -2.45
CA LEU A 75 -19.93 -1.92 -1.76
C LEU A 75 -21.37 -1.44 -1.53
N LYS A 76 -22.39 -2.17 -1.99
CA LYS A 76 -23.80 -1.80 -1.81
C LYS A 76 -24.15 -1.51 -0.36
N GLN A 77 -23.60 -2.28 0.58
CA GLN A 77 -23.80 -2.11 2.01
C GLN A 77 -23.20 -0.80 2.58
N TYR A 78 -22.32 -0.14 1.85
CA TYR A 78 -21.65 1.10 2.26
C TYR A 78 -22.12 2.32 1.46
N GLU A 79 -23.08 2.17 0.53
CA GLU A 79 -23.41 3.20 -0.46
C GLU A 79 -23.79 4.57 0.12
N ASP A 80 -24.28 4.59 1.36
CA ASP A 80 -24.69 5.81 2.04
C ASP A 80 -23.52 6.73 2.42
N VAL A 81 -22.28 6.20 2.52
CA VAL A 81 -21.06 6.98 2.82
C VAL A 81 -20.12 7.15 1.65
N LEU A 82 -20.55 6.73 0.46
CA LEU A 82 -19.76 6.89 -0.76
C LEU A 82 -20.28 8.08 -1.56
N ASP A 83 -19.35 8.88 -2.05
CA ASP A 83 -19.60 9.75 -3.20
C ASP A 83 -19.89 8.85 -4.41
N GLU A 84 -20.79 9.26 -5.30
CA GLU A 84 -21.10 8.51 -6.53
C GLU A 84 -20.23 8.93 -7.72
N LYS A 85 -19.48 10.03 -7.62
CA LYS A 85 -18.63 10.58 -8.69
C LYS A 85 -17.67 9.56 -9.30
N TRP A 86 -17.17 8.60 -8.51
CA TRP A 86 -16.27 7.55 -9.01
C TRP A 86 -16.88 6.70 -10.14
N LYS A 87 -18.21 6.63 -10.23
CA LYS A 87 -18.96 5.87 -11.23
C LYS A 87 -18.91 6.49 -12.63
N GLU A 88 -18.54 7.76 -12.73
CA GLU A 88 -18.53 8.57 -13.95
C GLU A 88 -17.12 9.16 -14.15
N PRO A 89 -16.11 8.33 -14.51
CA PRO A 89 -14.76 8.84 -14.76
C PRO A 89 -14.75 9.83 -15.92
N ASN A 90 -14.02 10.93 -15.76
CA ASN A 90 -13.77 11.92 -16.80
C ASN A 90 -12.38 11.78 -17.45
N ASP A 91 -11.65 10.73 -17.11
CA ASP A 91 -10.32 10.39 -17.61
C ASP A 91 -10.29 8.96 -18.18
N ARG A 92 -9.12 8.54 -18.69
CA ARG A 92 -8.86 7.15 -19.08
C ARG A 92 -7.89 6.51 -18.10
N LEU A 93 -7.97 5.18 -17.94
CA LEU A 93 -7.01 4.47 -17.09
C LEU A 93 -5.69 4.32 -17.82
N HIS A 94 -4.64 4.92 -17.28
CA HIS A 94 -3.29 4.83 -17.80
C HIS A 94 -2.47 3.78 -17.04
N GLY A 95 -1.57 3.10 -17.76
CA GLY A 95 -0.55 2.24 -17.17
C GLY A 95 0.78 2.36 -17.92
N GLU A 96 1.85 1.87 -17.31
CA GLU A 96 3.17 1.77 -17.92
C GLU A 96 3.72 0.34 -17.77
N TRP A 97 4.08 -0.29 -18.88
CA TRP A 97 4.96 -1.45 -18.87
C TRP A 97 6.40 -0.97 -18.66
N VAL A 98 7.11 -1.61 -17.72
CA VAL A 98 8.53 -1.39 -17.45
C VAL A 98 9.22 -2.74 -17.35
N TYR A 99 10.23 -2.95 -18.19
CA TYR A 99 10.94 -4.23 -18.25
C TYR A 99 12.33 -4.05 -18.87
N THR A 100 13.20 -5.05 -18.74
CA THR A 100 14.54 -5.00 -19.33
C THR A 100 14.52 -5.52 -20.77
N LYS A 101 15.42 -5.04 -21.65
CA LYS A 101 15.53 -5.48 -23.05
C LYS A 101 15.71 -6.99 -23.24
N GLU A 102 16.25 -7.68 -22.24
CA GLU A 102 16.40 -9.13 -22.28
C GLU A 102 15.06 -9.88 -22.15
N GLU A 103 13.99 -9.19 -21.70
CA GLU A 103 12.71 -9.77 -21.30
C GLU A 103 11.59 -9.62 -22.34
N ASP A 104 11.92 -9.14 -23.55
CA ASP A 104 10.97 -8.58 -24.52
C ASP A 104 9.98 -9.59 -25.15
N ASN A 105 10.02 -10.91 -24.84
CA ASN A 105 9.03 -11.86 -25.40
C ASN A 105 8.72 -13.18 -24.64
N GLU A 106 9.45 -13.56 -23.58
CA GLU A 106 9.28 -14.91 -22.97
C GLU A 106 8.92 -14.92 -21.47
N MET A 107 8.80 -13.75 -20.81
CA MET A 107 8.56 -13.69 -19.37
C MET A 107 7.07 -13.74 -19.01
N ASP A 108 6.67 -14.82 -18.34
CA ASP A 108 5.31 -15.05 -17.82
C ASP A 108 5.03 -14.34 -16.49
N LYS A 109 6.08 -13.87 -15.80
CA LYS A 109 5.99 -13.17 -14.51
C LYS A 109 5.68 -11.68 -14.70
N VAL A 110 4.64 -11.22 -14.01
CA VAL A 110 4.21 -9.82 -14.03
C VAL A 110 4.10 -9.27 -12.61
N ILE A 111 4.62 -8.07 -12.40
CA ILE A 111 4.40 -7.28 -11.21
C ILE A 111 3.30 -6.27 -11.52
N LEU A 112 2.16 -6.32 -10.80
CA LEU A 112 1.21 -5.21 -10.81
C LEU A 112 1.69 -4.19 -9.77
N TYR A 113 2.25 -3.07 -10.22
CA TYR A 113 2.81 -2.05 -9.34
C TYR A 113 1.82 -0.93 -9.03
N ILE A 114 1.60 -0.67 -7.75
CA ILE A 114 0.65 0.31 -7.22
C ILE A 114 1.40 1.34 -6.38
N HIS A 115 1.57 2.54 -6.92
CA HIS A 115 2.44 3.54 -6.34
C HIS A 115 1.92 4.11 -5.01
N GLY A 116 2.82 4.64 -4.18
CA GLY A 116 2.48 5.39 -2.97
C GLY A 116 2.08 6.84 -3.26
N GLY A 117 1.90 7.62 -2.18
CA GLY A 117 1.54 9.05 -2.26
C GLY A 117 0.27 9.45 -1.53
N GLY A 118 -0.12 8.73 -0.47
CA GLY A 118 -1.28 9.11 0.35
C GLY A 118 -2.63 9.06 -0.37
N TYR A 119 -2.74 8.34 -1.48
CA TYR A 119 -3.88 8.34 -2.42
C TYR A 119 -4.12 9.66 -3.17
N TYR A 120 -3.34 10.71 -2.91
CA TYR A 120 -3.49 12.02 -3.55
C TYR A 120 -2.25 12.48 -4.33
N LEU A 121 -1.12 11.77 -4.27
CA LEU A 121 0.10 12.00 -5.07
C LEU A 121 0.52 10.73 -5.81
N GLY A 122 1.45 10.94 -6.75
CA GLY A 122 2.17 9.88 -7.46
C GLY A 122 1.65 9.63 -8.87
N SER A 123 2.43 8.84 -9.59
CA SER A 123 2.11 8.36 -10.93
C SER A 123 3.10 7.23 -11.30
N PRO A 124 2.81 6.40 -12.30
CA PRO A 124 3.80 5.46 -12.84
C PRO A 124 5.12 6.15 -13.21
N LYS A 125 5.04 7.32 -13.86
CA LYS A 125 6.21 8.13 -14.24
C LYS A 125 7.10 8.47 -13.06
N ARG A 126 6.52 8.86 -11.91
CA ARG A 126 7.27 9.25 -10.72
C ARG A 126 8.06 8.09 -10.11
N PHE A 127 7.59 6.86 -10.27
CA PHE A 127 8.17 5.68 -9.66
C PHE A 127 9.02 4.84 -10.64
N ARG A 128 9.38 5.39 -11.81
CA ARG A 128 10.14 4.68 -12.85
C ARG A 128 11.48 4.11 -12.36
N GLU A 129 12.18 4.81 -11.47
CA GLU A 129 13.41 4.29 -10.86
C GLU A 129 13.13 3.00 -10.09
N THR A 130 12.16 3.04 -9.17
CA THR A 130 11.75 1.89 -8.35
C THR A 130 11.19 0.74 -9.20
N THR A 131 10.34 1.03 -10.19
CA THR A 131 9.80 -0.02 -11.07
C THR A 131 10.88 -0.63 -11.97
N SER A 132 11.87 0.16 -12.41
CA SER A 132 13.03 -0.38 -13.15
C SER A 132 13.83 -1.35 -12.27
N LYS A 133 14.07 -0.98 -11.00
CA LYS A 133 14.76 -1.87 -10.05
C LYS A 133 13.97 -3.15 -9.77
N HIS A 134 12.66 -3.06 -9.63
CA HIS A 134 11.82 -4.25 -9.48
C HIS A 134 11.90 -5.16 -10.70
N ALA A 135 11.86 -4.60 -11.92
CA ALA A 135 12.04 -5.38 -13.14
C ALA A 135 13.38 -6.13 -13.14
N GLU A 136 14.48 -5.43 -12.84
CA GLU A 136 15.83 -6.00 -12.77
C GLU A 136 15.97 -7.12 -11.72
N TYR A 137 15.58 -6.88 -10.46
CA TYR A 137 15.79 -7.83 -9.36
C TYR A 137 14.86 -9.05 -9.43
N ALA A 138 13.60 -8.84 -9.84
CA ALA A 138 12.61 -9.90 -9.94
C ALA A 138 12.73 -10.70 -11.25
N LYS A 139 13.43 -10.15 -12.24
CA LYS A 139 13.41 -10.62 -13.63
C LYS A 139 11.97 -10.80 -14.08
N ALA A 140 11.23 -9.69 -14.14
CA ALA A 140 9.80 -9.68 -14.36
C ALA A 140 9.37 -8.38 -15.05
N ARG A 141 8.29 -8.44 -15.82
CA ARG A 141 7.67 -7.24 -16.39
C ARG A 141 6.86 -6.53 -15.31
N VAL A 142 7.01 -5.23 -15.17
CA VAL A 142 6.21 -4.41 -14.26
C VAL A 142 5.12 -3.71 -15.06
N PHE A 143 3.87 -3.87 -14.63
CA PHE A 143 2.74 -3.07 -15.08
C PHE A 143 2.37 -2.08 -13.97
N ALA A 144 2.81 -0.83 -14.10
CA ALA A 144 2.57 0.23 -13.12
C ALA A 144 1.32 1.02 -13.48
N ILE A 145 0.36 1.13 -12.56
CA ILE A 145 -0.94 1.75 -12.83
C ILE A 145 -0.98 3.22 -12.38
N GLY A 146 -1.55 4.08 -13.22
CA GLY A 146 -1.92 5.45 -12.87
C GLY A 146 -3.36 5.50 -12.38
N TYR A 147 -3.59 5.05 -11.15
CA TYR A 147 -4.93 5.05 -10.57
C TYR A 147 -5.41 6.47 -10.25
N ARG A 148 -6.73 6.70 -10.31
CA ARG A 148 -7.34 7.99 -10.00
C ARG A 148 -7.05 8.44 -8.56
N LEU A 149 -6.62 9.69 -8.41
CA LEU A 149 -6.22 10.31 -7.14
C LEU A 149 -7.34 11.12 -6.50
N ALA A 150 -7.31 11.17 -5.17
CA ALA A 150 -8.06 12.13 -4.38
C ALA A 150 -7.40 13.52 -4.44
N PRO A 151 -8.16 14.62 -4.21
CA PRO A 151 -9.59 14.67 -3.94
C PRO A 151 -10.48 14.62 -5.20
N GLN A 152 -9.92 14.68 -6.41
CA GLN A 152 -10.70 14.66 -7.65
C GLN A 152 -11.58 13.42 -7.74
N ASN A 153 -11.06 12.29 -7.25
CA ASN A 153 -11.71 11.00 -7.22
C ASN A 153 -11.46 10.32 -5.86
N GLN A 154 -12.44 10.36 -4.97
CA GLN A 154 -12.37 9.68 -3.67
C GLN A 154 -12.55 8.17 -3.82
N PHE A 155 -12.30 7.43 -2.73
CA PHE A 155 -12.68 6.03 -2.61
C PHE A 155 -14.14 5.84 -3.05
N PRO A 156 -14.45 4.80 -3.85
CA PRO A 156 -13.61 3.67 -4.26
C PRO A 156 -12.91 3.80 -5.63
N ALA A 157 -12.69 5.00 -6.18
CA ALA A 157 -12.16 5.17 -7.54
C ALA A 157 -10.83 4.46 -7.79
N SER A 158 -9.86 4.58 -6.87
CA SER A 158 -8.56 3.93 -6.98
C SER A 158 -8.64 2.40 -6.86
N LEU A 159 -9.54 1.88 -6.03
CA LEU A 159 -9.82 0.44 -5.93
C LEU A 159 -10.41 -0.09 -7.25
N CYS A 160 -11.36 0.65 -7.83
CA CYS A 160 -11.94 0.33 -9.14
C CYS A 160 -10.84 0.24 -10.21
N ASP A 161 -9.92 1.19 -10.23
CA ASP A 161 -8.82 1.24 -11.21
C ASP A 161 -7.80 0.12 -10.99
N SER A 162 -7.49 -0.22 -9.74
CA SER A 162 -6.59 -1.33 -9.40
C SER A 162 -7.16 -2.68 -9.81
N VAL A 163 -8.45 -2.93 -9.54
CA VAL A 163 -9.15 -4.14 -10.00
C VAL A 163 -9.23 -4.18 -11.53
N ALA A 164 -9.53 -3.05 -12.19
CA ALA A 164 -9.56 -2.97 -13.66
C ALA A 164 -8.22 -3.34 -14.29
N ALA A 165 -7.11 -2.84 -13.74
CA ALA A 165 -5.78 -3.20 -14.19
C ALA A 165 -5.46 -4.68 -14.00
N TYR A 166 -5.93 -5.29 -12.90
CA TYR A 166 -5.77 -6.73 -12.70
C TYR A 166 -6.56 -7.54 -13.72
N LEU A 167 -7.83 -7.16 -13.99
CA LEU A 167 -8.66 -7.80 -15.03
C LEU A 167 -8.05 -7.67 -16.43
N TYR A 168 -7.40 -6.54 -16.74
CA TYR A 168 -6.63 -6.33 -17.97
C TYR A 168 -5.50 -7.36 -18.13
N LEU A 169 -4.77 -7.67 -17.05
CA LEU A 169 -3.70 -8.67 -17.08
C LEU A 169 -4.24 -10.09 -17.26
N LEU A 170 -5.40 -10.40 -16.65
CA LEU A 170 -6.01 -11.72 -16.74
C LEU A 170 -6.69 -11.98 -18.08
N ASN A 171 -7.29 -10.95 -18.69
CA ASN A 171 -8.05 -11.08 -19.92
C ASN A 171 -7.77 -9.93 -20.90
N PRO A 172 -6.53 -9.82 -21.40
CA PRO A 172 -6.15 -8.76 -22.32
C PRO A 172 -6.96 -8.84 -23.62
N GLY A 173 -7.22 -7.68 -24.22
CA GLY A 173 -7.77 -7.60 -25.57
C GLY A 173 -6.72 -7.99 -26.59
N LEU A 174 -7.16 -8.29 -27.82
CA LEU A 174 -6.27 -8.69 -28.90
C LEU A 174 -5.22 -7.61 -29.22
N GLU A 175 -5.59 -6.35 -29.00
CA GLU A 175 -4.76 -5.16 -29.19
C GLU A 175 -3.69 -4.96 -28.11
N ALA A 176 -3.77 -5.66 -26.97
CA ALA A 176 -2.87 -5.47 -25.85
C ALA A 176 -1.45 -6.02 -26.10
N GLY A 177 -1.26 -6.87 -27.11
CA GLY A 177 0.05 -7.39 -27.50
C GLY A 177 0.62 -8.51 -26.61
N PHE A 178 -0.14 -9.01 -25.62
CA PHE A 178 0.26 -10.17 -24.81
C PHE A 178 -0.92 -11.12 -24.54
N LYS A 179 -0.59 -12.36 -24.16
CA LYS A 179 -1.58 -13.40 -23.82
C LYS A 179 -2.08 -13.26 -22.38
N PRO A 180 -3.29 -13.74 -22.05
CA PRO A 180 -3.76 -13.86 -20.67
C PRO A 180 -2.68 -14.35 -19.70
N ILE A 181 -2.43 -13.57 -18.65
CA ILE A 181 -1.43 -13.91 -17.63
C ILE A 181 -2.09 -14.81 -16.59
N ASN A 182 -1.43 -15.93 -16.27
CA ASN A 182 -1.86 -16.79 -15.17
C ASN A 182 -1.84 -15.97 -13.86
N PRO A 183 -2.94 -15.92 -13.07
CA PRO A 183 -2.98 -15.23 -11.78
C PRO A 183 -1.77 -15.54 -10.88
N LYS A 184 -1.32 -16.79 -10.84
CA LYS A 184 -0.19 -17.24 -10.01
C LYS A 184 1.18 -16.72 -10.47
N LYS A 185 1.24 -16.12 -11.65
CA LYS A 185 2.42 -15.42 -12.18
C LYS A 185 2.35 -13.90 -12.01
N ILE A 186 1.27 -13.39 -11.43
CA ILE A 186 1.12 -11.98 -11.06
C ILE A 186 1.48 -11.82 -9.58
N VAL A 187 2.30 -10.83 -9.25
CA VAL A 187 2.56 -10.39 -7.87
C VAL A 187 2.21 -8.92 -7.74
N PHE A 188 1.46 -8.57 -6.70
CA PHE A 188 1.19 -7.16 -6.43
C PHE A 188 2.37 -6.56 -5.69
N VAL A 189 2.84 -5.40 -6.12
CA VAL A 189 3.84 -4.64 -5.38
C VAL A 189 3.27 -3.26 -5.13
N GLY A 190 3.20 -2.85 -3.87
CA GLY A 190 2.72 -1.52 -3.52
C GLY A 190 3.58 -0.85 -2.47
N GLU A 191 3.60 0.49 -2.46
CA GLU A 191 4.28 1.29 -1.45
C GLU A 191 3.31 2.22 -0.72
N SER A 192 3.41 2.36 0.61
CA SER A 192 2.62 3.33 1.38
C SER A 192 1.11 3.15 1.17
N ALA A 193 0.40 4.19 0.75
CA ALA A 193 -0.99 4.13 0.30
C ALA A 193 -1.24 3.11 -0.82
N GLY A 194 -0.29 2.93 -1.75
CA GLY A 194 -0.39 1.94 -2.82
C GLY A 194 -0.27 0.50 -2.32
N ALA A 195 0.45 0.28 -1.22
CA ALA A 195 0.48 -1.01 -0.54
C ALA A 195 -0.83 -1.27 0.22
N GLY A 196 -1.42 -0.24 0.85
CA GLY A 196 -2.78 -0.29 1.38
C GLY A 196 -3.80 -0.63 0.30
N LEU A 197 -3.72 0.03 -0.85
CA LEU A 197 -4.54 -0.25 -2.03
C LEU A 197 -4.34 -1.66 -2.57
N ALA A 198 -3.09 -2.16 -2.63
CA ALA A 198 -2.81 -3.53 -3.02
C ALA A 198 -3.54 -4.53 -2.12
N LEU A 199 -3.45 -4.35 -0.79
CA LEU A 199 -4.14 -5.19 0.19
C LEU A 199 -5.66 -5.06 0.09
N ALA A 200 -6.19 -3.85 -0.09
CA ALA A 200 -7.62 -3.62 -0.33
C ALA A 200 -8.10 -4.33 -1.59
N THR A 201 -7.33 -4.31 -2.68
CA THR A 201 -7.62 -5.05 -3.91
C THR A 201 -7.59 -6.55 -3.66
N LEU A 202 -6.62 -7.10 -2.93
CA LEU A 202 -6.61 -8.54 -2.60
C LEU A 202 -7.82 -8.97 -1.77
N LEU A 203 -8.18 -8.18 -0.75
CA LEU A 203 -9.38 -8.40 0.04
C LEU A 203 -10.62 -8.41 -0.85
N PHE A 204 -10.74 -7.41 -1.73
CA PHE A 204 -11.84 -7.31 -2.67
C PHE A 204 -11.92 -8.53 -3.61
N LEU A 205 -10.79 -8.94 -4.21
CA LEU A 205 -10.73 -10.10 -5.10
C LEU A 205 -11.16 -11.37 -4.37
N ARG A 206 -10.66 -11.60 -3.14
CA ARG A 206 -11.04 -12.74 -2.29
C ARG A 206 -12.55 -12.73 -2.01
N ASP A 207 -13.07 -11.61 -1.54
CA ASP A 207 -14.46 -11.48 -1.13
C ASP A 207 -15.44 -11.56 -2.32
N ALA A 208 -15.01 -11.11 -3.50
CA ALA A 208 -15.77 -11.19 -4.74
C ALA A 208 -15.64 -12.56 -5.45
N GLY A 209 -14.84 -13.49 -4.92
CA GLY A 209 -14.61 -14.81 -5.52
C GLY A 209 -13.80 -14.77 -6.83
N LEU A 210 -13.01 -13.72 -7.03
CA LEU A 210 -12.14 -13.56 -8.19
C LEU A 210 -10.79 -14.27 -7.98
N PRO A 211 -10.08 -14.67 -9.04
CA PRO A 211 -8.76 -15.29 -8.91
C PRO A 211 -7.79 -14.39 -8.13
N LEU A 212 -7.09 -14.97 -7.14
CA LEU A 212 -6.05 -14.28 -6.39
C LEU A 212 -4.68 -14.42 -7.06
N PRO A 213 -3.81 -13.38 -6.99
CA PRO A 213 -2.46 -13.44 -7.55
C PRO A 213 -1.57 -14.47 -6.84
N GLY A 214 -0.34 -14.64 -7.33
CA GLY A 214 0.66 -15.53 -6.74
C GLY A 214 1.17 -15.04 -5.38
N GLY A 215 1.18 -13.72 -5.14
CA GLY A 215 1.64 -13.11 -3.90
C GLY A 215 1.47 -11.59 -3.89
N ALA A 216 1.89 -10.97 -2.80
CA ALA A 216 2.01 -9.52 -2.70
C ALA A 216 3.24 -9.10 -1.90
N ALA A 217 3.98 -8.10 -2.36
CA ALA A 217 5.00 -7.41 -1.58
C ALA A 217 4.50 -5.99 -1.24
N VAL A 218 4.38 -5.71 0.05
CA VAL A 218 3.83 -4.47 0.59
C VAL A 218 4.91 -3.71 1.35
N LEU A 219 5.22 -2.50 0.84
CA LEU A 219 6.36 -1.69 1.29
C LEU A 219 5.82 -0.53 2.15
N SER A 220 6.02 -0.60 3.47
CA SER A 220 5.46 0.35 4.46
C SER A 220 3.95 0.59 4.30
N PRO A 221 3.11 -0.45 4.41
CA PRO A 221 1.71 -0.32 4.06
C PRO A 221 0.92 0.55 5.02
N TRP A 222 0.14 1.48 4.46
CA TRP A 222 -0.86 2.25 5.20
C TRP A 222 -2.18 1.48 5.20
N VAL A 223 -2.48 0.80 6.30
CA VAL A 223 -3.59 -0.15 6.44
C VAL A 223 -4.64 0.27 7.48
N ASP A 224 -4.32 1.26 8.30
CA ASP A 224 -5.20 1.90 9.27
C ASP A 224 -5.31 3.41 9.01
N LEU A 225 -6.31 3.81 8.21
CA LEU A 225 -6.57 5.23 7.93
C LEU A 225 -7.19 5.97 9.13
N THR A 226 -7.49 5.25 10.21
CA THR A 226 -7.88 5.88 11.47
C THR A 226 -6.67 6.48 12.19
N HIS A 227 -5.44 5.99 11.93
CA HIS A 227 -4.22 6.40 12.62
C HIS A 227 -4.26 6.14 14.13
N SER A 228 -4.71 4.94 14.50
CA SER A 228 -4.92 4.56 15.90
C SER A 228 -3.69 3.95 16.57
N MET A 229 -2.67 3.57 15.80
CA MET A 229 -1.50 2.86 16.32
C MET A 229 -0.52 3.77 17.08
N PRO A 230 0.17 3.25 18.12
CA PRO A 230 1.08 4.06 18.95
C PRO A 230 2.20 4.75 18.16
N SER A 231 2.83 4.07 17.21
CA SER A 231 3.90 4.66 16.37
C SER A 231 3.46 5.95 15.67
N PHE A 232 2.20 6.08 15.26
CA PHE A 232 1.72 7.26 14.55
C PHE A 232 1.89 8.55 15.37
N LEU A 233 1.60 8.47 16.67
CA LEU A 233 1.65 9.60 17.62
C LEU A 233 3.00 9.74 18.33
N ASN A 234 4.00 8.89 18.01
CA ASN A 234 5.31 8.96 18.62
C ASN A 234 6.04 10.25 18.18
N ALA A 235 6.29 11.16 19.13
CA ALA A 235 6.94 12.43 18.88
C ALA A 235 8.42 12.30 18.49
N GLU A 236 9.09 11.19 18.81
CA GLU A 236 10.47 10.97 18.38
C GLU A 236 10.57 10.76 16.86
N LEU A 237 9.50 10.27 16.23
CA LEU A 237 9.44 10.12 14.78
C LEU A 237 9.29 11.47 14.06
N ASP A 238 8.94 12.56 14.74
CA ASP A 238 8.95 13.91 14.15
C ASP A 238 10.35 14.32 13.66
N LYS A 239 11.41 13.70 14.21
CA LYS A 239 12.81 14.03 13.90
C LYS A 239 13.38 13.22 12.74
N VAL A 240 12.77 12.08 12.42
CA VAL A 240 13.38 11.05 11.56
C VAL A 240 12.45 10.54 10.48
N ASP A 241 11.12 10.60 10.66
CA ASP A 241 10.19 10.11 9.64
C ASP A 241 9.79 11.22 8.66
N ILE A 242 9.69 10.89 7.36
CA ILE A 242 9.18 11.80 6.33
C ILE A 242 7.67 12.01 6.40
N LEU A 243 6.93 11.11 7.07
CA LEU A 243 5.50 11.28 7.25
C LEU A 243 5.20 12.30 8.35
N PRO A 244 4.28 13.25 8.13
CA PRO A 244 3.86 14.15 9.19
C PRO A 244 2.92 13.45 10.18
N LYS A 245 2.83 13.95 11.41
CA LYS A 245 1.86 13.49 12.43
C LYS A 245 0.43 13.99 12.21
N THR A 246 0.17 14.67 11.10
CA THR A 246 -1.15 15.19 10.75
C THR A 246 -2.04 14.04 10.27
N PHE A 247 -3.24 13.92 10.82
CA PHE A 247 -4.20 12.91 10.35
C PHE A 247 -4.52 13.15 8.88
N GLY A 248 -4.34 12.12 8.05
CA GLY A 248 -4.51 12.18 6.59
C GLY A 248 -3.28 12.71 5.85
N PHE A 249 -2.18 12.96 6.57
CA PHE A 249 -0.89 13.46 6.11
C PHE A 249 -0.89 14.83 5.45
N ARG A 250 -2.06 15.46 5.28
CA ARG A 250 -2.21 16.71 4.54
C ARG A 250 -3.54 17.40 4.86
N GLU A 251 -3.55 18.72 4.72
CA GLU A 251 -4.76 19.57 4.60
C GLU A 251 -5.06 19.92 3.13
N ILE A 252 -6.30 20.32 2.80
CA ILE A 252 -6.70 20.63 1.41
C ILE A 252 -5.80 21.68 0.71
N GLY A 253 -5.21 22.61 1.47
CA GLY A 253 -4.40 23.71 0.96
C GLY A 253 -5.21 24.94 0.56
N PRO A 254 -4.65 25.86 -0.24
CA PRO A 254 -5.33 27.05 -0.74
C PRO A 254 -6.54 26.71 -1.64
N SER A 255 -7.50 27.62 -1.74
CA SER A 255 -8.64 27.48 -2.67
C SER A 255 -8.18 27.37 -4.11
N SER A 256 -8.86 26.50 -4.85
CA SER A 256 -8.66 26.19 -6.26
C SER A 256 -9.93 25.54 -6.81
N PRO A 257 -10.14 25.44 -8.13
CA PRO A 257 -11.31 24.75 -8.67
C PRO A 257 -11.48 23.32 -8.14
N VAL A 258 -10.38 22.58 -7.98
CA VAL A 258 -10.40 21.22 -7.43
C VAL A 258 -10.76 21.23 -5.94
N ALA A 259 -10.15 22.13 -5.16
CA ALA A 259 -10.43 22.25 -3.73
C ALA A 259 -11.89 22.67 -3.47
N ASP A 260 -12.39 23.66 -4.22
CA ASP A 260 -13.74 24.19 -4.08
C ASP A 260 -14.80 23.14 -4.45
N GLU A 261 -14.58 22.40 -5.55
CA GLU A 261 -15.45 21.29 -5.95
C GLU A 261 -15.45 20.17 -4.89
N TYR A 262 -14.28 19.80 -4.38
CA TYR A 262 -14.15 18.81 -3.32
C TYR A 262 -14.91 19.22 -2.05
N ILE A 263 -14.78 20.47 -1.61
CA ILE A 263 -15.48 20.98 -0.43
C ILE A 263 -17.00 20.93 -0.62
N ALA A 264 -17.49 21.30 -1.81
CA ALA A 264 -18.91 21.21 -2.13
C ALA A 264 -19.43 19.76 -2.11
N ASN A 265 -18.69 18.83 -2.72
CA ASN A 265 -19.05 17.41 -2.75
C ASN A 265 -18.99 16.76 -1.36
N ALA A 266 -17.94 17.05 -0.58
CA ALA A 266 -17.80 16.57 0.79
C ALA A 266 -18.95 17.06 1.69
N LYS A 267 -19.40 18.30 1.50
CA LYS A 267 -20.59 18.83 2.18
C LYS A 267 -21.86 18.07 1.78
N ALA A 268 -22.10 17.88 0.49
CA ALA A 268 -23.27 17.15 0.01
C ALA A 268 -23.30 15.70 0.53
N LEU A 269 -22.13 15.03 0.56
CA LEU A 269 -21.99 13.70 1.13
C LEU A 269 -22.27 13.71 2.64
N SER A 270 -21.76 14.69 3.38
CA SER A 270 -22.03 14.84 4.82
C SER A 270 -23.53 15.01 5.10
N ASP A 271 -24.22 15.83 4.30
CA ASP A 271 -25.67 16.03 4.41
C ASP A 271 -26.45 14.73 4.13
N LYS A 272 -26.03 13.97 3.11
CA LYS A 272 -26.58 12.63 2.79
C LYS A 272 -26.41 11.66 3.96
N ILE A 273 -25.21 11.57 4.53
CA ILE A 273 -24.90 10.68 5.67
C ILE A 273 -25.77 11.04 6.88
N ALA A 274 -25.86 12.34 7.21
CA ALA A 274 -26.67 12.83 8.32
C ALA A 274 -28.16 12.50 8.15
N GLN A 275 -28.67 12.56 6.91
CA GLN A 275 -30.06 12.20 6.59
C GLN A 275 -30.30 10.68 6.69
N LYS A 276 -29.40 9.87 6.13
CA LYS A 276 -29.57 8.41 6.03
C LYS A 276 -29.32 7.69 7.35
N LYS A 277 -28.43 8.23 8.19
CA LYS A 277 -27.97 7.61 9.45
C LYS A 277 -27.56 6.15 9.24
N PRO A 278 -26.60 5.89 8.34
CA PRO A 278 -26.24 4.54 7.94
C PRO A 278 -25.75 3.74 9.15
N THR A 279 -26.13 2.46 9.20
CA THR A 279 -25.66 1.54 10.23
C THR A 279 -24.29 1.00 9.82
N ILE A 280 -23.25 1.79 10.05
CA ILE A 280 -21.87 1.40 9.76
C ILE A 280 -21.25 0.86 11.02
N VAL A 281 -20.47 -0.21 10.87
CA VAL A 281 -19.58 -0.68 11.92
C VAL A 281 -18.56 0.43 12.19
N GLY A 282 -18.72 1.14 13.31
CA GLY A 282 -17.89 2.28 13.62
C GLY A 282 -17.74 2.54 15.10
N HIS A 283 -16.81 3.43 15.44
CA HIS A 283 -16.57 3.92 16.78
C HIS A 283 -16.75 5.46 16.81
N PRO A 284 -17.31 6.06 17.88
CA PRO A 284 -17.54 7.51 17.93
C PRO A 284 -16.28 8.37 17.64
N SER A 285 -15.08 7.86 17.93
CA SER A 285 -13.81 8.54 17.63
C SER A 285 -13.58 8.86 16.15
N PHE A 286 -14.30 8.21 15.22
CA PHE A 286 -14.19 8.50 13.79
C PHE A 286 -14.69 9.88 13.43
N THR A 287 -15.78 10.31 14.06
CA THR A 287 -16.43 11.59 13.80
C THR A 287 -16.17 12.63 14.90
N GLU A 288 -15.90 12.19 16.14
CA GLU A 288 -15.65 13.09 17.27
C GLU A 288 -14.22 13.67 17.30
N VAL A 289 -13.25 12.98 16.69
CA VAL A 289 -11.87 13.48 16.61
C VAL A 289 -11.73 14.28 15.31
N PRO A 290 -11.46 15.60 15.38
CA PRO A 290 -11.25 16.42 14.19
C PRO A 290 -10.11 15.84 13.35
N ARG A 291 -10.44 15.39 12.15
CA ARG A 291 -9.50 14.84 11.18
C ARG A 291 -9.96 15.21 9.78
N PHE A 292 -8.98 15.32 8.91
CA PHE A 292 -9.21 15.59 7.50
C PHE A 292 -8.63 14.43 6.69
N GLN A 293 -9.39 13.96 5.71
CA GLN A 293 -9.00 12.86 4.82
C GLN A 293 -9.44 13.21 3.41
N LEU A 294 -8.50 13.29 2.47
CA LEU A 294 -8.84 13.48 1.07
C LEU A 294 -9.45 12.21 0.47
N TYR A 295 -9.03 11.04 0.95
CA TYR A 295 -9.33 9.77 0.32
C TYR A 295 -10.79 9.33 0.47
N CYS A 296 -11.40 9.57 1.63
CA CYS A 296 -12.75 9.11 1.94
C CYS A 296 -13.37 9.97 3.07
N ALA A 297 -14.69 9.87 3.24
CA ALA A 297 -15.38 10.41 4.41
C ALA A 297 -14.96 9.68 5.70
N ASN A 298 -15.05 10.34 6.85
CA ASN A 298 -14.63 9.76 8.13
C ASN A 298 -15.45 8.51 8.50
N GLU A 299 -16.72 8.48 8.12
CA GLU A 299 -17.63 7.37 8.31
C GLU A 299 -17.25 6.13 7.47
N ALA A 300 -16.43 6.31 6.42
CA ALA A 300 -15.93 5.23 5.58
C ALA A 300 -14.62 4.62 6.11
N LEU A 301 -13.99 5.17 7.16
CA LEU A 301 -12.68 4.73 7.64
C LEU A 301 -12.63 3.27 8.09
N ALA A 302 -13.75 2.72 8.57
CA ALA A 302 -13.85 1.31 8.97
C ALA A 302 -14.20 0.34 7.84
N ILE A 303 -14.43 0.84 6.62
CA ILE A 303 -14.63 -0.03 5.47
C ILE A 303 -13.33 -0.83 5.25
N PRO A 304 -13.36 -2.17 5.18
CA PRO A 304 -12.16 -3.00 5.01
C PRO A 304 -11.32 -2.65 3.78
N TYR A 305 -11.95 -2.14 2.72
CA TYR A 305 -11.28 -1.72 1.50
C TYR A 305 -10.73 -0.28 1.56
N VAL A 306 -10.97 0.43 2.66
CA VAL A 306 -10.35 1.73 3.01
C VAL A 306 -9.22 1.50 4.01
N SER A 307 -9.51 0.79 5.11
CA SER A 307 -8.53 0.38 6.12
C SER A 307 -8.46 -1.15 6.16
N PRO A 308 -7.58 -1.79 5.37
CA PRO A 308 -7.38 -3.25 5.37
C PRO A 308 -7.18 -3.85 6.76
N MET A 309 -6.55 -3.12 7.69
CA MET A 309 -6.42 -3.54 9.08
C MET A 309 -7.78 -3.92 9.68
N LEU A 310 -8.82 -3.15 9.38
CA LEU A 310 -10.17 -3.28 9.94
C LEU A 310 -11.04 -4.35 9.24
N ALA A 311 -10.48 -5.11 8.29
CA ALA A 311 -11.15 -6.28 7.73
C ALA A 311 -11.51 -7.29 8.83
N GLU A 312 -12.67 -7.93 8.73
CA GLU A 312 -13.09 -8.95 9.69
C GLU A 312 -12.06 -10.10 9.79
N SER A 313 -11.56 -10.54 8.63
CA SER A 313 -10.47 -11.50 8.54
C SER A 313 -9.47 -11.12 7.46
N LEU A 314 -8.19 -11.38 7.75
CA LEU A 314 -7.06 -11.30 6.82
C LEU A 314 -6.58 -12.69 6.36
N GLY A 315 -7.31 -13.76 6.68
CA GLY A 315 -7.03 -15.11 6.20
C GLY A 315 -7.32 -15.29 4.70
N ASP A 316 -6.83 -16.39 4.15
CA ASP A 316 -7.04 -16.82 2.76
C ASP A 316 -6.54 -15.82 1.68
N LEU A 317 -5.69 -14.87 2.06
CA LEU A 317 -4.92 -14.03 1.14
C LEU A 317 -3.70 -14.80 0.59
N PRO A 318 -3.19 -14.45 -0.60
CA PRO A 318 -1.96 -15.06 -1.13
C PRO A 318 -0.75 -14.72 -0.23
N PRO A 319 0.41 -15.38 -0.39
CA PRO A 319 1.61 -15.06 0.37
C PRO A 319 1.97 -13.57 0.33
N ILE A 320 2.36 -13.01 1.48
CA ILE A 320 2.68 -11.60 1.66
C ILE A 320 4.12 -11.42 2.14
N LEU A 321 4.88 -10.55 1.48
CA LEU A 321 6.09 -9.95 2.02
C LEU A 321 5.74 -8.54 2.53
N CYS A 322 5.98 -8.26 3.80
CA CYS A 322 5.77 -6.95 4.42
C CYS A 322 7.11 -6.36 4.85
N GLN A 323 7.52 -5.23 4.27
CA GLN A 323 8.77 -4.54 4.61
C GLN A 323 8.49 -3.21 5.30
N LEU A 324 9.06 -3.02 6.48
CA LEU A 324 8.90 -1.83 7.33
C LEU A 324 10.25 -1.29 7.74
N GLY A 325 10.33 -0.02 8.04
CA GLY A 325 11.46 0.65 8.68
C GLY A 325 11.20 0.79 10.17
N GLU A 326 12.25 0.72 10.95
CA GLU A 326 12.17 0.91 12.41
C GLU A 326 11.65 2.30 12.79
N LEU A 327 12.03 3.33 12.02
CA LEU A 327 11.76 4.73 12.30
C LEU A 327 10.55 5.24 11.50
N GLU A 328 9.55 4.39 11.28
CA GLU A 328 8.31 4.71 10.55
C GLU A 328 7.10 4.86 11.46
N ARG A 329 6.27 5.87 11.17
CA ARG A 329 4.96 6.06 11.82
C ARG A 329 4.00 4.92 11.52
N LEU A 330 4.12 4.29 10.35
CA LEU A 330 3.27 3.17 9.92
C LEU A 330 3.83 1.81 10.34
N ARG A 331 4.92 1.77 11.13
CA ARG A 331 5.55 0.52 11.56
C ARG A 331 4.58 -0.38 12.31
N ASP A 332 3.92 0.15 13.34
CA ASP A 332 3.13 -0.71 14.23
C ASP A 332 1.92 -1.32 13.53
N GLU A 333 1.27 -0.59 12.62
CA GLU A 333 0.15 -1.13 11.83
C GLU A 333 0.62 -2.23 10.87
N GLY A 334 1.79 -2.10 10.26
CA GLY A 334 2.35 -3.13 9.39
C GLY A 334 2.70 -4.42 10.14
N ILE A 335 3.28 -4.29 11.35
CA ILE A 335 3.59 -5.44 12.20
C ILE A 335 2.28 -6.15 12.60
N LEU A 336 1.33 -5.41 13.16
CA LEU A 336 0.08 -5.97 13.61
C LEU A 336 -0.72 -6.62 12.47
N PHE A 337 -0.72 -6.00 11.28
CA PHE A 337 -1.37 -6.56 10.09
C PHE A 337 -0.77 -7.93 9.76
N SER A 338 0.56 -8.03 9.82
CA SER A 338 1.29 -9.26 9.51
C SER A 338 0.95 -10.40 10.47
N TYR A 339 0.86 -10.11 11.78
CA TYR A 339 0.40 -11.11 12.78
C TYR A 339 -1.07 -11.48 12.57
N LYS A 340 -1.94 -10.51 12.32
CA LYS A 340 -3.36 -10.76 12.06
C LYS A 340 -3.60 -11.62 10.81
N ALA A 341 -2.84 -11.40 9.74
CA ALA A 341 -2.92 -12.21 8.53
C ALA A 341 -2.39 -13.64 8.76
N ALA A 342 -1.28 -13.79 9.49
CA ALA A 342 -0.69 -15.10 9.73
C ALA A 342 -1.39 -15.94 10.81
N TYR A 343 -2.11 -15.29 11.72
CA TYR A 343 -2.77 -15.93 12.85
C TYR A 343 -4.20 -15.36 13.04
N PRO A 344 -5.10 -15.50 12.04
CA PRO A 344 -6.40 -14.83 12.04
C PRO A 344 -7.30 -15.24 13.21
N ASN A 345 -7.11 -16.44 13.77
CA ASN A 345 -7.87 -16.91 14.93
C ASN A 345 -7.37 -16.32 16.27
N GLU A 346 -6.09 -15.93 16.35
CA GLU A 346 -5.46 -15.44 17.59
C GLU A 346 -5.49 -13.91 17.67
N TYR A 347 -5.27 -13.23 16.55
CA TYR A 347 -5.18 -11.77 16.49
C TYR A 347 -6.45 -11.18 15.89
N GLN A 348 -7.51 -11.14 16.69
CA GLN A 348 -8.77 -10.51 16.32
C GLN A 348 -8.77 -9.05 16.82
N LEU A 349 -9.23 -8.11 15.98
CA LEU A 349 -9.43 -6.73 16.40
C LEU A 349 -10.50 -6.62 17.49
N PRO A 350 -10.56 -5.49 18.23
CA PRO A 350 -11.56 -5.27 19.26
C PRO A 350 -12.98 -5.54 18.74
N SER A 351 -13.84 -5.98 19.65
CA SER A 351 -15.14 -6.61 19.38
C SER A 351 -16.13 -5.78 18.55
N TYR A 352 -15.83 -4.52 18.21
CA TYR A 352 -16.66 -3.76 17.28
C TYR A 352 -16.38 -4.11 15.81
N ALA A 353 -15.15 -4.50 15.44
CA ALA A 353 -14.75 -4.78 14.05
C ALA A 353 -14.84 -6.28 13.66
N THR A 354 -14.92 -7.20 14.63
CA THR A 354 -14.82 -8.66 14.41
C THR A 354 -16.08 -9.44 14.83
N LYS A 355 -17.23 -8.76 14.97
CA LYS A 355 -18.47 -9.37 15.49
C LYS A 355 -18.93 -10.62 14.75
N ASN A 356 -18.59 -10.79 13.46
CA ASN A 356 -18.96 -11.97 12.70
C ASN A 356 -17.77 -12.84 12.28
N PHE A 357 -16.58 -12.66 12.87
CA PHE A 357 -15.41 -13.49 12.54
C PHE A 357 -15.71 -14.98 12.64
N GLU A 358 -16.52 -15.40 13.63
CA GLU A 358 -16.95 -16.80 13.76
C GLU A 358 -17.68 -17.35 12.54
N LYS A 359 -18.37 -16.48 11.79
CA LYS A 359 -19.08 -16.84 10.55
C LYS A 359 -18.25 -16.60 9.30
N SER A 360 -17.07 -15.98 9.42
CA SER A 360 -16.21 -15.71 8.28
C SER A 360 -15.76 -17.02 7.63
N PRO A 361 -15.85 -17.16 6.30
CA PRO A 361 -15.30 -18.32 5.61
C PRO A 361 -13.77 -18.25 5.50
N PHE A 362 -13.17 -17.08 5.75
CA PHE A 362 -11.76 -16.81 5.50
C PHE A 362 -10.93 -16.96 6.78
N LYS A 363 -10.75 -18.19 7.26
CA LYS A 363 -10.05 -18.45 8.54
C LYS A 363 -8.68 -19.10 8.36
N ASN A 364 -8.28 -19.43 7.13
CA ASN A 364 -7.00 -20.08 6.91
C ASN A 364 -5.87 -19.05 7.04
N PRO A 365 -4.80 -19.37 7.78
CA PRO A 365 -3.61 -18.51 7.88
C PRO A 365 -3.07 -18.08 6.52
N THR A 366 -2.82 -16.78 6.36
CA THR A 366 -2.05 -16.24 5.24
C THR A 366 -0.56 -16.36 5.55
N LYS A 367 0.23 -16.78 4.56
CA LYS A 367 1.69 -16.87 4.70
C LYS A 367 2.30 -15.48 4.66
N VAL A 368 2.99 -15.07 5.72
CA VAL A 368 3.57 -13.73 5.83
C VAL A 368 5.05 -13.78 6.19
N ILE A 369 5.86 -13.05 5.42
CA ILE A 369 7.23 -12.71 5.76
C ILE A 369 7.23 -11.23 6.17
N LEU A 370 7.60 -10.94 7.41
CA LEU A 370 7.74 -9.59 7.95
C LEU A 370 9.22 -9.24 8.10
N GLU A 371 9.63 -8.10 7.52
CA GLU A 371 10.98 -7.56 7.61
C GLU A 371 10.95 -6.15 8.19
N VAL A 372 11.68 -5.91 9.29
CA VAL A 372 11.84 -4.57 9.89
C VAL A 372 13.29 -4.11 9.72
N TYR A 373 13.49 -3.04 8.96
CA TYR A 373 14.81 -2.51 8.61
C TYR A 373 15.26 -1.48 9.64
N ASP A 374 16.42 -1.73 10.24
CA ASP A 374 17.01 -0.86 11.25
C ASP A 374 17.23 0.56 10.73
N ASP A 375 16.95 1.55 11.58
CA ASP A 375 17.22 2.96 11.30
C ASP A 375 16.51 3.56 10.06
N MET A 376 15.61 2.84 9.38
CA MET A 376 14.96 3.32 8.16
C MET A 376 13.66 4.09 8.43
N THR A 377 13.49 5.21 7.74
CA THR A 377 12.28 6.07 7.71
C THR A 377 11.30 5.65 6.62
N HIS A 378 10.09 6.23 6.59
CA HIS A 378 9.12 5.98 5.54
C HIS A 378 9.66 6.24 4.14
N GLY A 379 9.33 5.34 3.21
CA GLY A 379 9.75 5.49 1.81
C GLY A 379 11.23 5.24 1.54
N TRP A 380 12.00 4.65 2.48
CA TRP A 380 13.47 4.58 2.33
C TRP A 380 13.94 3.86 1.05
N ARG A 381 13.14 2.94 0.49
CA ARG A 381 13.46 2.23 -0.75
C ARG A 381 13.48 3.11 -2.00
N MET A 382 12.95 4.34 -1.91
CA MET A 382 13.09 5.34 -2.97
C MET A 382 14.51 5.89 -3.06
N PHE A 383 15.33 5.76 -2.00
CA PHE A 383 16.71 6.22 -1.98
C PHE A 383 17.65 5.09 -2.39
N THR A 384 17.64 4.71 -3.67
CA THR A 384 18.35 3.52 -4.18
C THR A 384 19.88 3.56 -4.00
N PHE A 385 20.43 4.74 -3.67
CA PHE A 385 21.84 4.95 -3.36
C PHE A 385 22.26 4.44 -1.98
N ILE A 386 21.33 4.15 -1.05
CA ILE A 386 21.67 3.57 0.26
C ILE A 386 21.64 2.04 0.24
N LYS A 387 22.57 1.40 0.96
CA LYS A 387 22.69 -0.05 1.03
C LYS A 387 21.39 -0.76 1.51
N PRO A 388 20.69 -0.29 2.57
CA PRO A 388 19.43 -0.92 3.00
C PRO A 388 18.36 -0.95 1.91
N SER A 389 18.28 0.09 1.06
CA SER A 389 17.34 0.12 -0.06
C SER A 389 17.64 -0.98 -1.08
N GLN A 390 18.92 -1.19 -1.42
CA GLN A 390 19.32 -2.21 -2.38
C GLN A 390 19.03 -3.62 -1.85
N VAL A 391 19.31 -3.86 -0.57
CA VAL A 391 18.98 -5.13 0.11
C VAL A 391 17.47 -5.38 0.09
N ALA A 392 16.66 -4.37 0.44
CA ALA A 392 15.20 -4.51 0.45
C ALA A 392 14.62 -4.83 -0.95
N LEU A 393 15.11 -4.16 -1.99
CA LEU A 393 14.69 -4.37 -3.38
C LEU A 393 15.11 -5.75 -3.90
N GLU A 394 16.33 -6.21 -3.60
CA GLU A 394 16.81 -7.55 -3.95
C GLU A 394 15.94 -8.63 -3.32
N ARG A 395 15.66 -8.51 -2.02
CA ARG A 395 14.82 -9.47 -1.26
C ARG A 395 13.38 -9.49 -1.76
N CYS A 396 12.83 -8.34 -2.13
CA CYS A 396 11.53 -8.26 -2.79
C CYS A 396 11.54 -9.01 -4.14
N GLY A 397 12.60 -8.82 -4.94
CA GLY A 397 12.79 -9.57 -6.18
C GLY A 397 12.89 -11.08 -5.96
N ASP A 398 13.60 -11.52 -4.93
CA ASP A 398 13.71 -12.93 -4.54
C ASP A 398 12.37 -13.55 -4.14
N PHE A 399 11.59 -12.83 -3.31
CA PHE A 399 10.23 -13.23 -2.97
C PHE A 399 9.37 -13.41 -4.23
N ILE A 400 9.38 -12.42 -5.14
CA ILE A 400 8.61 -12.46 -6.40
C ILE A 400 9.00 -13.68 -7.24
N LYS A 401 10.30 -13.94 -7.41
CA LYS A 401 10.80 -15.11 -8.16
C LYS A 401 10.30 -16.41 -7.54
N ARG A 402 10.23 -16.51 -6.22
CA ARG A 402 9.80 -17.71 -5.48
C ARG A 402 8.31 -17.94 -5.62
N VAL A 403 7.48 -16.96 -5.27
CA VAL A 403 6.01 -17.13 -5.31
C VAL A 403 5.47 -17.45 -6.70
N THR A 404 6.13 -16.96 -7.74
CA THR A 404 5.76 -17.21 -9.14
C THR A 404 6.35 -18.51 -9.73
N SER A 405 7.22 -19.21 -8.99
CA SER A 405 7.82 -20.49 -9.40
C SER A 405 7.12 -21.70 -8.78
N ILE A 406 6.24 -21.48 -7.81
CA ILE A 406 5.45 -22.53 -7.16
C ILE A 406 4.49 -23.17 -8.17
N LYS A 407 4.57 -24.49 -8.30
CA LYS A 407 3.72 -25.28 -9.20
C LYS A 407 2.50 -25.89 -8.50
N ASP A 408 2.62 -26.18 -7.21
CA ASP A 408 1.62 -26.89 -6.41
C ASP A 408 1.21 -26.09 -5.17
N ASN A 409 0.03 -26.39 -4.61
CA ASN A 409 -0.50 -25.69 -3.43
C ASN A 409 0.24 -26.00 -2.12
N ASP A 410 1.18 -26.95 -2.12
CA ASP A 410 1.92 -27.40 -0.92
C ASP A 410 3.22 -26.61 -0.72
N THR A 411 3.10 -25.28 -0.65
CA THR A 411 4.25 -24.39 -0.44
C THR A 411 4.59 -24.32 1.05
N SER A 412 5.81 -24.61 1.48
CA SER A 412 6.26 -24.30 2.85
C SER A 412 6.69 -22.84 2.99
N MET A 413 6.75 -22.29 4.20
CA MET A 413 7.33 -20.96 4.43
C MET A 413 8.81 -20.87 4.01
N ILE A 414 9.53 -21.99 4.05
CA ILE A 414 10.95 -22.06 3.65
C ILE A 414 11.08 -21.86 2.14
N ASP A 415 10.15 -22.38 1.33
CA ASP A 415 10.17 -22.20 -0.13
C ASP A 415 10.07 -20.72 -0.53
N LEU A 416 9.49 -19.89 0.34
CA LEU A 416 9.33 -18.45 0.16
C LEU A 416 10.57 -17.63 0.54
N LEU A 417 11.53 -18.21 1.26
CA LEU A 417 12.77 -17.54 1.66
C LEU A 417 13.95 -17.90 0.78
N LYS A 418 14.88 -16.96 0.60
CA LYS A 418 16.21 -17.28 0.08
C LYS A 418 16.97 -18.18 1.08
N GLU A 419 17.69 -19.18 0.59
CA GLU A 419 18.37 -20.20 1.42
C GLU A 419 19.36 -19.59 2.43
N ASP A 420 20.02 -18.49 2.07
CA ASP A 420 20.94 -17.72 2.92
C ASP A 420 20.24 -16.92 4.02
N ALA A 421 18.91 -16.73 3.94
CA ALA A 421 18.10 -16.09 4.97
C ALA A 421 17.71 -17.04 6.10
N VAL A 422 17.97 -18.35 5.97
CA VAL A 422 17.69 -19.36 7.00
C VAL A 422 18.87 -19.41 7.97
N SER A 423 19.03 -18.36 8.78
CA SER A 423 19.94 -18.38 9.93
C SER A 423 19.31 -19.21 11.06
N PRO A 424 20.08 -20.02 11.83
CA PRO A 424 19.56 -20.75 12.99
C PRO A 424 18.95 -19.84 14.06
N SER A 425 19.19 -18.53 13.96
CA SER A 425 18.60 -17.55 14.86
C SER A 425 17.16 -17.15 14.54
N ILE A 426 16.55 -17.52 13.41
CA ILE A 426 15.19 -17.04 13.06
C ILE A 426 14.15 -18.15 13.30
N SER A 427 13.17 -17.87 14.15
CA SER A 427 12.00 -18.74 14.29
C SER A 427 11.13 -18.77 13.03
N ILE A 428 10.91 -19.97 12.49
CA ILE A 428 10.03 -20.22 11.34
C ILE A 428 8.79 -20.96 11.82
N SER A 429 7.61 -20.35 11.62
CA SER A 429 6.32 -20.99 11.88
C SER A 429 5.63 -21.42 10.57
N PRO A 430 4.52 -22.19 10.60
CA PRO A 430 3.84 -22.63 9.39
C PRO A 430 3.29 -21.54 8.47
N SER A 431 3.03 -20.33 9.02
CA SER A 431 2.43 -19.20 8.29
C SER A 431 3.14 -17.86 8.49
N PHE A 432 4.19 -17.80 9.32
CA PHE A 432 4.85 -16.55 9.67
C PHE A 432 6.36 -16.71 9.81
N ILE A 433 7.08 -15.75 9.24
CA ILE A 433 8.49 -15.49 9.54
C ILE A 433 8.62 -14.00 9.81
N GLY A 434 9.21 -13.64 10.95
CA GLY A 434 9.50 -12.26 11.32
C GLY A 434 10.99 -12.07 11.52
N MET A 435 11.57 -11.03 10.91
CA MET A 435 12.98 -10.72 11.03
C MET A 435 13.24 -9.22 11.02
N ARG A 436 14.38 -8.82 11.59
CA ARG A 436 14.99 -7.52 11.35
C ARG A 436 16.14 -7.63 10.37
N VAL A 437 16.39 -6.57 9.63
CA VAL A 437 17.50 -6.42 8.69
C VAL A 437 18.32 -5.21 9.12
N SER A 438 19.61 -5.42 9.42
CA SER A 438 20.49 -4.33 9.82
C SER A 438 20.84 -3.41 8.66
N VAL A 439 21.45 -2.27 8.97
CA VAL A 439 21.94 -1.32 7.95
C VAL A 439 22.98 -1.93 7.00
N ASP A 440 23.68 -2.98 7.46
CA ASP A 440 24.67 -3.74 6.67
C ASP A 440 24.05 -4.96 5.97
N GLY A 441 22.76 -5.24 6.21
CA GLY A 441 22.02 -6.37 5.63
C GLY A 441 22.05 -7.65 6.46
N GLU A 442 22.54 -7.61 7.71
CA GLU A 442 22.52 -8.77 8.60
C GLU A 442 21.10 -9.06 9.09
N ILE A 443 20.73 -10.34 9.16
CA ILE A 443 19.39 -10.77 9.54
C ILE A 443 19.39 -11.25 11.00
N ARG A 444 18.39 -10.78 11.76
CA ARG A 444 18.20 -11.14 13.18
C ARG A 444 16.71 -11.29 13.50
N GLU A 445 16.38 -11.83 14.67
CA GLU A 445 14.98 -11.90 15.11
C GLU A 445 14.37 -10.52 15.34
N LEU A 446 13.04 -10.47 15.27
CA LEU A 446 12.27 -9.39 15.85
C LEU A 446 12.64 -9.22 17.33
N ASN A 447 12.74 -7.97 17.76
CA ASN A 447 13.08 -7.66 19.14
C ASN A 447 11.81 -7.37 19.96
N LYS A 448 11.98 -7.06 21.25
CA LYS A 448 10.86 -6.75 22.15
C LYS A 448 10.03 -5.56 21.68
N THR A 449 10.67 -4.52 21.13
CA THR A 449 9.95 -3.32 20.66
C THR A 449 9.09 -3.60 19.42
N ASP A 450 9.42 -4.63 18.63
CA ASP A 450 8.55 -5.10 17.53
C ASP A 450 7.30 -5.80 18.07
N GLN A 451 7.40 -6.49 19.20
CA GLN A 451 6.30 -7.24 19.80
C GLN A 451 5.36 -6.36 20.65
N ASP A 452 5.84 -5.22 21.16
CA ASP A 452 5.07 -4.40 22.09
C ASP A 452 3.80 -3.81 21.46
N CYS A 453 3.78 -3.54 20.15
CA CYS A 453 2.58 -3.03 19.46
C CYS A 453 1.43 -4.05 19.41
N LEU A 454 1.71 -5.35 19.55
CA LEU A 454 0.70 -6.41 19.53
C LEU A 454 -0.21 -6.40 20.77
N LYS A 455 0.18 -5.68 21.81
CA LYS A 455 -0.60 -5.50 23.04
C LYS A 455 -1.62 -4.36 22.92
N TRP A 456 -1.61 -3.62 21.82
CA TRP A 456 -2.49 -2.48 21.61
C TRP A 456 -3.92 -2.95 21.31
N ASP A 457 -4.87 -2.57 22.18
CA ASP A 457 -6.28 -2.99 22.11
C ASP A 457 -7.22 -1.89 21.59
N LYS A 458 -6.67 -0.75 21.16
CA LYS A 458 -7.43 0.40 20.62
C LYS A 458 -7.27 0.56 19.12
N ILE A 459 -6.98 -0.54 18.43
CA ILE A 459 -6.82 -0.54 16.97
C ILE A 459 -8.13 -0.09 16.33
N GLY A 460 -8.08 0.90 15.45
CA GLY A 460 -9.24 1.57 14.89
C GLY A 460 -9.93 2.53 15.85
N ILE A 461 -9.40 2.81 17.05
CA ILE A 461 -9.95 3.81 17.98
C ILE A 461 -8.91 4.89 18.17
N VAL A 462 -9.24 6.09 17.73
CA VAL A 462 -8.32 7.22 17.92
C VAL A 462 -8.49 7.80 19.31
N PRO A 463 -7.40 7.94 20.09
CA PRO A 463 -7.45 8.59 21.39
C PRO A 463 -7.96 10.03 21.27
N LYS A 464 -8.82 10.45 22.21
CA LYS A 464 -9.07 11.89 22.42
C LYS A 464 -7.77 12.50 22.94
N LYS A 465 -7.31 13.58 22.30
CA LYS A 465 -6.13 14.35 22.73
C LYS A 465 -6.35 14.97 24.10
#